data_AF-A0A2D8BA42-F1
#
_entry.id   AF-A0A2D8BA42-F1
#
_cell.length_a   1.000
_cell.length_b   1.000
_cell.length_c   1.000
_cell.angle_alpha   90.00
_cell.angle_beta   90.00
_cell.angle_gamma   90.00
#
_symmetry.space_group_name_H-M   'P 1'
#
loop_
_entity.id
_entity.type
_entity.pdbx_description
1 polymer ?
#
loop_
_entity_poly.entity_id
_entity_poly.type
_entity_poly.pdbx_seq_one_letter_code
_entity_poly.pdbx_strand_id
1 'polypeptide(L)'
;MPCVSPTSTSEDRPPVGGVSDNPGDSSTPAAAATPAAMPAWRPWLGFTLDAVLSMLFLVIASVLLITPLVIAESAGSPRGTSPDALMQAILPEVTVAAIVAMLLAAVAIWALRGRGMSGELARMPLRPALAWSVIAGIGIQALVLAIDAGLRSIEAPLSPSNAEPIQALARQWPWLTWVMVVAVGPFAEELLFRHVLLRRFALAGRALAGLVATSAIFALLHELGQTGDRSLGAWLGILSVYLVMGMGFGLVYLRTGRFWAAFAAHAACNATAMSLAAFST
;
A
#
# COMPACT_ATOMS: atom_id res chain seq x y z
N MET A 1 -62.37 -33.69 -14.15
CA MET A 1 -62.83 -35.01 -14.64
C MET A 1 -61.71 -36.02 -14.41
N PRO A 2 -62.04 -37.25 -13.97
CA PRO A 2 -61.62 -37.68 -12.63
C PRO A 2 -61.15 -39.15 -12.54
N CYS A 3 -60.85 -39.58 -11.29
CA CYS A 3 -60.82 -40.96 -10.78
C CYS A 3 -59.68 -41.86 -11.29
N VAL A 4 -59.02 -42.68 -10.46
CA VAL A 4 -59.58 -43.78 -9.66
C VAL A 4 -58.64 -44.13 -8.48
N SER A 5 -59.21 -44.35 -7.30
CA SER A 5 -58.66 -45.08 -6.12
C SER A 5 -59.25 -46.51 -6.10
N PRO A 6 -59.15 -47.32 -5.03
CA PRO A 6 -58.02 -47.96 -4.35
C PRO A 6 -58.20 -49.51 -4.32
N THR A 7 -57.23 -50.28 -3.80
CA THR A 7 -57.54 -51.57 -3.15
C THR A 7 -56.62 -51.86 -1.97
N SER A 8 -57.28 -52.10 -0.85
CA SER A 8 -56.82 -52.59 0.45
C SER A 8 -56.40 -54.06 0.43
N THR A 9 -55.46 -54.42 1.31
CA THR A 9 -55.59 -55.62 2.15
C THR A 9 -54.93 -55.36 3.51
N SER A 10 -55.71 -55.58 4.56
CA SER A 10 -55.28 -55.95 5.92
C SER A 10 -54.38 -57.20 5.86
N GLU A 11 -53.49 -57.50 6.80
CA GLU A 11 -53.76 -57.84 8.20
C GLU A 11 -52.44 -58.01 8.98
N ASP A 12 -52.59 -58.05 10.31
CA ASP A 12 -51.72 -58.69 11.31
C ASP A 12 -50.44 -58.00 11.86
N ARG A 13 -50.66 -57.37 13.01
CA ARG A 13 -49.79 -57.28 14.20
C ARG A 13 -50.11 -58.49 15.14
N PRO A 14 -49.37 -58.84 16.23
CA PRO A 14 -48.24 -58.19 16.94
C PRO A 14 -47.14 -59.23 17.36
N PRO A 15 -46.26 -59.11 18.41
CA PRO A 15 -45.99 -58.02 19.35
C PRO A 15 -44.51 -57.65 19.62
N VAL A 16 -44.35 -56.45 20.21
CA VAL A 16 -43.41 -56.03 21.27
C VAL A 16 -42.05 -56.76 21.38
N GLY A 17 -40.96 -56.00 21.19
CA GLY A 17 -39.63 -56.39 21.67
C GLY A 17 -38.57 -55.32 21.45
N GLY A 18 -38.08 -54.72 22.55
CA GLY A 18 -36.71 -54.21 22.65
C GLY A 18 -36.45 -52.77 22.18
N VAL A 19 -36.75 -51.80 23.05
CA VAL A 19 -35.90 -50.60 23.15
C VAL A 19 -34.57 -51.06 23.72
N SER A 20 -33.54 -51.15 22.88
CA SER A 20 -32.15 -51.20 23.36
C SER A 20 -31.68 -49.77 23.53
N ASP A 21 -31.90 -49.21 24.72
CA ASP A 21 -31.15 -48.07 25.21
C ASP A 21 -29.68 -48.47 25.20
N ASN A 22 -28.88 -47.81 24.35
CA ASN A 22 -27.43 -47.93 24.38
C ASN A 22 -26.89 -46.70 25.15
N PRO A 23 -26.54 -46.82 26.44
CA PRO A 23 -25.98 -45.71 27.20
C PRO A 23 -24.46 -45.77 27.01
N GLY A 24 -23.95 -45.22 25.91
CA GLY A 24 -22.54 -45.47 25.58
C GLY A 24 -21.78 -44.47 24.71
N ASP A 25 -22.43 -43.49 24.08
CA ASP A 25 -21.70 -42.54 23.22
C ASP A 25 -22.02 -41.08 23.61
N SER A 26 -21.65 -40.71 24.84
CA SER A 26 -21.37 -39.32 25.17
C SER A 26 -19.94 -38.98 24.74
N SER A 27 -19.69 -38.98 23.42
CA SER A 27 -18.49 -38.34 22.89
C SER A 27 -18.67 -36.83 23.02
N THR A 28 -18.27 -36.29 24.16
CA THR A 28 -18.12 -34.86 24.40
C THR A 28 -17.40 -34.25 23.19
N PRO A 29 -17.96 -33.27 22.48
CA PRO A 29 -17.23 -32.61 21.40
C PRO A 29 -15.96 -32.03 22.01
N ALA A 30 -14.81 -32.57 21.59
CA ALA A 30 -13.51 -32.08 22.01
C ALA A 30 -13.49 -30.58 21.76
N ALA A 31 -13.43 -29.79 22.84
CA ALA A 31 -13.34 -28.35 22.76
C ALA A 31 -12.17 -28.01 21.84
N ALA A 32 -12.48 -27.47 20.66
CA ALA A 32 -11.48 -27.08 19.68
C ALA A 32 -10.48 -26.15 20.38
N ALA A 33 -9.24 -26.62 20.56
CA ALA A 33 -8.21 -25.85 21.22
C ALA A 33 -8.09 -24.50 20.52
N THR A 34 -8.32 -23.41 21.24
CA THR A 34 -8.15 -22.07 20.72
C THR A 34 -6.71 -21.96 20.21
N PRO A 35 -6.48 -21.67 18.91
CA PRO A 35 -5.13 -21.63 18.37
C PRO A 35 -4.29 -20.64 19.19
N ALA A 36 -3.13 -21.10 19.65
CA ALA A 36 -2.25 -20.30 20.48
C ALA A 36 -1.94 -18.97 19.78
N ALA A 37 -2.18 -17.85 20.48
CA ALA A 37 -1.91 -16.53 19.96
C ALA A 37 -0.43 -16.42 19.56
N MET A 38 -0.16 -15.89 18.37
CA MET A 38 1.23 -15.76 17.89
C MET A 38 2.06 -14.87 18.84
N PRO A 39 3.32 -15.24 19.12
CA PRO A 39 4.21 -14.39 19.90
C PRO A 39 4.33 -12.98 19.31
N ALA A 40 4.24 -11.98 20.19
CA ALA A 40 4.21 -10.57 19.81
C ALA A 40 5.40 -10.13 18.93
N TRP A 41 6.59 -10.73 19.07
CA TRP A 41 7.77 -10.32 18.32
C TRP A 41 7.79 -10.81 16.85
N ARG A 42 7.03 -11.86 16.51
CA ARG A 42 7.10 -12.48 15.17
C ARG A 42 6.70 -11.55 14.02
N PRO A 43 5.62 -10.75 14.11
CA PRO A 43 5.28 -9.78 13.06
C PRO A 43 6.36 -8.72 12.86
N TRP A 44 7.00 -8.29 13.95
CA TRP A 44 8.09 -7.31 13.92
C TRP A 44 9.35 -7.88 13.26
N LEU A 45 9.77 -9.10 13.56
CA LEU A 45 10.91 -9.72 12.86
C LEU A 45 10.63 -9.83 11.36
N GLY A 46 9.44 -10.31 10.99
CA GLY A 46 9.05 -10.42 9.59
C GLY A 46 9.07 -9.08 8.87
N PHE A 47 8.51 -8.05 9.51
CA PHE A 47 8.48 -6.67 9.03
C PHE A 47 9.88 -6.06 8.86
N THR A 48 10.75 -6.19 9.88
CA THR A 48 12.11 -5.65 9.80
C THR A 48 12.88 -6.30 8.66
N LEU A 49 12.77 -7.62 8.51
CA LEU A 49 13.40 -8.33 7.41
C LEU A 49 12.81 -7.90 6.05
N ASP A 50 11.49 -7.74 5.93
CA ASP A 50 10.86 -7.25 4.70
C ASP A 50 11.33 -5.82 4.36
N ALA A 51 11.41 -4.92 5.35
CA ALA A 51 11.85 -3.55 5.16
C ALA A 51 13.33 -3.47 4.73
N VAL A 52 14.21 -4.23 5.37
CA VAL A 52 15.63 -4.30 5.01
C VAL A 52 15.82 -4.86 3.60
N LEU A 53 15.14 -5.96 3.26
CA LEU A 53 15.21 -6.52 1.91
C LEU A 53 14.64 -5.57 0.85
N SER A 54 13.55 -4.87 1.17
CA SER A 54 12.97 -3.87 0.26
C SER A 54 13.94 -2.72 0.00
N MET A 55 14.62 -2.23 1.05
CA MET A 55 15.66 -1.21 0.92
C MET A 55 16.83 -1.72 0.08
N LEU A 56 17.28 -2.96 0.32
CA LEU A 56 18.36 -3.57 -0.44
C LEU A 56 17.99 -3.68 -1.94
N PHE A 57 16.79 -4.20 -2.25
CA PHE A 57 16.33 -4.29 -3.64
C PHE A 57 16.16 -2.91 -4.29
N LEU A 58 15.67 -1.92 -3.54
CA LEU A 58 15.55 -0.55 -4.03
C LEU A 58 16.93 0.02 -4.37
N VAL A 59 17.91 -0.10 -3.49
CA VAL A 59 19.28 0.37 -3.75
C VAL A 59 19.89 -0.34 -4.96
N ILE A 60 19.78 -1.67 -5.04
CA ILE A 60 20.29 -2.43 -6.18
C ILE A 60 19.63 -1.99 -7.48
N ALA A 61 18.30 -1.90 -7.53
CA ALA A 61 17.56 -1.51 -8.72
C ALA A 61 17.89 -0.06 -9.13
N SER A 62 17.97 0.86 -8.16
CA SER A 62 18.36 2.26 -8.41
C SER A 62 19.76 2.36 -8.99
N VAL A 63 20.75 1.65 -8.44
CA VAL A 63 22.12 1.64 -8.99
C VAL A 63 22.12 1.09 -10.42
N LEU A 64 21.45 -0.03 -10.66
CA LEU A 64 21.41 -0.66 -11.99
C LEU A 64 20.72 0.21 -13.04
N LEU A 65 19.74 1.02 -12.67
CA LEU A 65 18.98 1.86 -13.61
C LEU A 65 19.57 3.28 -13.75
N ILE A 66 20.07 3.89 -12.68
CA ILE A 66 20.51 5.29 -12.67
C ILE A 66 21.97 5.43 -13.08
N THR A 67 22.86 4.52 -12.66
CA THR A 67 24.29 4.63 -12.97
C THR A 67 24.59 4.64 -14.48
N PRO A 68 23.93 3.82 -15.33
CA PRO A 68 24.14 3.90 -16.78
C PRO A 68 23.74 5.26 -17.38
N LEU A 69 22.68 5.90 -16.86
CA LEU A 69 22.24 7.23 -17.30
C LEU A 69 23.30 8.28 -16.99
N VAL A 70 23.82 8.26 -15.75
CA VAL A 70 24.88 9.17 -15.31
C VAL A 70 26.15 8.98 -16.15
N ILE A 71 26.54 7.73 -16.42
CA ILE A 71 27.73 7.42 -17.25
C ILE A 71 27.53 7.95 -18.67
N ALA A 72 26.38 7.68 -19.30
CA ALA A 72 26.08 8.10 -20.65
C ALA A 72 26.11 9.63 -20.78
N GLU A 73 25.46 10.35 -19.87
CA GLU A 73 25.46 11.82 -19.87
C GLU A 73 26.86 12.39 -19.62
N SER A 74 27.62 11.79 -18.71
CA SER A 74 28.98 12.24 -18.39
C SER A 74 29.94 12.08 -19.58
N ALA A 75 29.73 11.07 -20.42
CA ALA A 75 30.55 10.82 -21.60
C ALA A 75 30.21 11.79 -22.76
N GLY A 76 28.97 12.27 -22.84
CA GLY A 76 28.51 13.23 -23.85
C GLY A 76 28.73 14.70 -23.46
N SER A 77 28.87 14.98 -22.16
CA SER A 77 29.00 16.34 -21.62
C SER A 77 30.40 16.94 -21.83
N PRO A 78 30.52 18.28 -21.99
CA PRO A 78 31.79 18.97 -21.98
C PRO A 78 32.64 18.67 -20.73
N ARG A 79 33.96 18.65 -20.89
CA ARG A 79 34.87 18.49 -19.74
C ARG A 79 34.67 19.65 -18.76
N GLY A 80 34.48 19.32 -17.49
CA GLY A 80 34.27 20.31 -16.42
C GLY A 80 32.81 20.62 -16.11
N THR A 81 31.83 19.97 -16.76
CA THR A 81 30.43 20.03 -16.33
C THR A 81 30.31 19.61 -14.86
N SER A 82 29.61 20.42 -14.05
CA SER A 82 29.42 20.13 -12.62
C SER A 82 28.50 18.92 -12.42
N PRO A 83 28.66 18.16 -11.31
CA PRO A 83 27.75 17.05 -10.99
C PRO A 83 26.28 17.46 -10.92
N ASP A 84 26.00 18.67 -10.41
CA ASP A 84 24.63 19.20 -10.33
C ASP A 84 24.05 19.47 -11.72
N ALA A 85 24.83 20.09 -12.62
CA ALA A 85 24.39 20.33 -14.00
C ALA A 85 24.15 19.00 -14.74
N LEU A 86 25.00 18.00 -14.51
CA LEU A 86 24.82 16.66 -15.05
C LEU A 86 23.52 16.03 -14.55
N MET A 87 23.27 16.05 -13.24
CA MET A 87 22.06 15.48 -12.64
C MET A 87 20.80 16.19 -13.12
N GLN A 88 20.83 17.52 -13.23
CA GLN A 88 19.71 18.32 -13.72
C GLN A 88 19.39 18.03 -15.19
N ALA A 89 20.38 17.72 -16.02
CA ALA A 89 20.19 17.38 -17.43
C ALA A 89 19.41 16.07 -17.63
N ILE A 90 19.58 15.09 -16.73
CA ILE A 90 18.94 13.76 -16.80
C ILE A 90 17.86 13.55 -15.73
N LEU A 91 17.43 14.61 -15.07
CA LEU A 91 16.52 14.50 -13.93
C LEU A 91 15.19 13.79 -14.27
N PRO A 92 14.55 14.04 -15.43
CA PRO A 92 13.36 13.30 -15.84
C PRO A 92 13.61 11.78 -15.99
N GLU A 93 14.72 11.39 -16.60
CA GLU A 93 15.12 10.00 -16.78
C GLU A 93 15.42 9.34 -15.43
N VAL A 94 16.10 10.05 -14.53
CA VAL A 94 16.37 9.60 -13.16
C VAL A 94 15.06 9.44 -12.38
N THR A 95 14.09 10.33 -12.56
CA THR A 95 12.76 10.25 -11.92
C THR A 95 12.02 8.99 -12.38
N VAL A 96 12.01 8.72 -13.69
CA VAL A 96 11.45 7.49 -14.27
C VAL A 96 12.17 6.26 -13.71
N ALA A 97 13.50 6.26 -13.69
CA ALA A 97 14.31 5.18 -13.18
C ALA A 97 14.04 4.90 -11.69
N ALA A 98 13.88 5.93 -10.86
CA ALA A 98 13.58 5.81 -9.44
C ALA A 98 12.20 5.17 -9.19
N ILE A 99 11.16 5.59 -9.93
CA ILE A 99 9.81 5.01 -9.83
C ILE A 99 9.81 3.54 -10.28
N VAL A 100 10.54 3.23 -11.37
CA VAL A 100 10.70 1.85 -11.84
C VAL A 100 11.51 1.01 -10.84
N ALA A 101 12.56 1.55 -10.24
CA ALA A 101 13.33 0.88 -9.19
C ALA A 101 12.45 0.51 -7.99
N MET A 102 11.58 1.43 -7.57
CA MET A 102 10.59 1.18 -6.52
C MET A 102 9.60 0.07 -6.90
N LEU A 103 9.10 0.06 -8.14
CA LEU A 103 8.25 -1.02 -8.65
C LEU A 103 8.96 -2.37 -8.61
N LEU A 104 10.21 -2.43 -9.10
CA LEU A 104 11.00 -3.66 -9.12
C LEU A 104 11.27 -4.16 -7.70
N ALA A 105 11.62 -3.28 -6.76
CA ALA A 105 11.82 -3.63 -5.36
C ALA A 105 10.53 -4.17 -4.71
N ALA A 106 9.39 -3.49 -4.93
CA ALA A 106 8.09 -3.91 -4.41
C ALA A 106 7.66 -5.27 -4.98
N VAL A 107 7.85 -5.49 -6.28
CA VAL A 107 7.55 -6.78 -6.93
C VAL A 107 8.48 -7.89 -6.43
N ALA A 108 9.77 -7.62 -6.27
CA ALA A 108 10.74 -8.60 -5.77
C ALA A 108 10.39 -9.07 -4.35
N ILE A 109 10.15 -8.15 -3.41
CA ILE A 109 9.79 -8.53 -2.05
C ILE A 109 8.40 -9.18 -1.98
N TRP A 110 7.45 -8.71 -2.79
CA TRP A 110 6.15 -9.35 -2.90
C TRP A 110 6.27 -10.79 -3.41
N ALA A 111 7.07 -11.04 -4.44
CA ALA A 111 7.28 -12.37 -4.99
C ALA A 111 7.93 -13.31 -3.97
N LEU A 112 8.95 -12.82 -3.24
CA LEU A 112 9.69 -13.61 -2.26
C LEU A 112 8.93 -13.87 -0.97
N ARG A 113 8.19 -12.88 -0.47
CA ARG A 113 7.64 -12.90 0.90
C ARG A 113 6.16 -12.55 1.00
N GLY A 114 5.61 -11.83 0.02
CA GLY A 114 4.21 -11.43 -0.04
C GLY A 114 3.26 -12.56 -0.44
N ARG A 115 3.61 -13.33 -1.48
CA ARG A 115 2.75 -14.39 -2.06
C ARG A 115 2.42 -15.51 -1.07
N GLY A 116 3.34 -15.83 -0.18
CA GLY A 116 3.20 -16.90 0.81
C GLY A 116 2.41 -16.52 2.07
N MET A 117 1.98 -15.26 2.23
CA MET A 117 1.24 -14.85 3.42
C MET A 117 -0.20 -15.38 3.39
N SER A 118 -0.44 -16.45 4.15
CA SER A 118 -1.74 -17.08 4.35
C SER A 118 -2.67 -16.26 5.26
N GLY A 119 -3.95 -16.17 4.89
CA GLY A 119 -5.00 -15.49 5.66
C GLY A 119 -5.70 -14.40 4.87
N GLU A 120 -6.97 -14.14 5.14
CA GLU A 120 -7.75 -13.13 4.42
C GLU A 120 -8.24 -12.04 5.38
N LEU A 121 -8.22 -10.79 4.90
CA LEU A 121 -8.92 -9.70 5.56
C LEU A 121 -10.36 -9.71 5.10
N ALA A 122 -11.28 -9.31 5.99
CA ALA A 122 -12.69 -9.15 5.63
C ALA A 122 -12.82 -8.16 4.47
N ARG A 123 -13.37 -8.62 3.34
CA ARG A 123 -13.44 -7.83 2.11
C ARG A 123 -14.76 -7.08 2.02
N MET A 124 -14.67 -5.77 1.87
CA MET A 124 -15.81 -4.95 1.52
C MET A 124 -16.29 -5.29 0.09
N PRO A 125 -17.60 -5.21 -0.22
CA PRO A 125 -18.09 -5.32 -1.59
C PRO A 125 -17.48 -4.28 -2.53
N LEU A 126 -17.45 -4.57 -3.83
CA LEU A 126 -16.74 -3.75 -4.83
C LEU A 126 -17.20 -2.28 -4.85
N ARG A 127 -18.52 -2.03 -4.95
CA ARG A 127 -19.09 -0.68 -5.07
C ARG A 127 -18.75 0.22 -3.87
N PRO A 128 -19.03 -0.17 -2.62
CA PRO A 128 -18.66 0.66 -1.48
C PRO A 128 -17.14 0.79 -1.33
N ALA A 129 -16.36 -0.23 -1.68
CA ALA A 129 -14.90 -0.11 -1.68
C ALA A 129 -14.42 0.96 -2.66
N LEU A 130 -15.00 1.03 -3.86
CA LEU A 130 -14.65 2.03 -4.87
C LEU A 130 -15.02 3.44 -4.42
N ALA A 131 -16.22 3.61 -3.87
CA ALA A 131 -16.66 4.89 -3.31
C ALA A 131 -15.73 5.35 -2.19
N TRP A 132 -15.39 4.45 -1.25
CA TRP A 132 -14.43 4.72 -0.19
C TRP A 132 -13.05 5.12 -0.72
N SER A 133 -12.54 4.43 -1.75
CA SER A 133 -11.25 4.76 -2.36
C SER A 133 -11.23 6.17 -2.92
N VAL A 134 -12.22 6.53 -3.73
CA VAL A 134 -12.27 7.85 -4.39
C VAL A 134 -12.45 8.96 -3.36
N ILE A 135 -13.41 8.81 -2.43
CA ILE A 135 -13.70 9.81 -1.39
C ILE A 135 -12.48 9.98 -0.48
N ALA A 136 -11.83 8.89 -0.05
CA ALA A 136 -10.65 8.96 0.78
C ALA A 136 -9.47 9.60 0.05
N GLY A 137 -9.23 9.25 -1.22
CA GLY A 137 -8.16 9.86 -2.02
C GLY A 137 -8.31 11.37 -2.16
N ILE A 138 -9.50 11.84 -2.52
CA ILE A 138 -9.81 13.27 -2.61
C ILE A 138 -9.71 13.94 -1.23
N GLY A 139 -10.24 13.29 -0.18
CA GLY A 139 -10.19 13.81 1.19
C GLY A 139 -8.77 13.92 1.75
N ILE A 140 -7.90 12.95 1.46
CA ILE A 140 -6.47 13.00 1.82
C ILE A 140 -5.81 14.18 1.12
N GLN A 141 -6.05 14.36 -0.18
CA GLN A 141 -5.49 15.51 -0.91
C GLN A 141 -5.98 16.85 -0.37
N ALA A 142 -7.27 16.96 -0.02
CA ALA A 142 -7.82 18.15 0.61
C ALA A 142 -7.16 18.44 1.96
N LEU A 143 -6.87 17.40 2.76
CA LEU A 143 -6.15 17.55 4.02
C LEU A 143 -4.70 18.00 3.82
N VAL A 144 -4.00 17.48 2.79
CA VAL A 144 -2.66 17.96 2.42
C VAL A 144 -2.68 19.46 2.10
N LEU A 145 -3.66 19.92 1.32
CA LEU A 145 -3.81 21.35 1.00
C LEU A 145 -4.12 22.19 2.24
N ALA A 146 -4.93 21.68 3.16
CA ALA A 146 -5.22 22.36 4.42
C ALA A 146 -3.96 22.48 5.31
N ILE A 147 -3.13 21.44 5.35
CA ILE A 147 -1.84 21.48 6.06
C ILE A 147 -0.90 22.52 5.41
N ASP A 148 -0.79 22.53 4.07
CA ASP A 148 0.03 23.52 3.36
C ASP A 148 -0.44 24.95 3.64
N ALA A 149 -1.75 25.21 3.57
CA ALA A 149 -2.32 26.52 3.87
C ALA A 149 -2.03 26.96 5.32
N GLY A 150 -2.13 26.04 6.28
CA GLY A 150 -1.78 26.28 7.68
C GLY A 150 -0.29 26.62 7.85
N LEU A 151 0.60 25.87 7.19
CA LEU A 151 2.04 26.08 7.29
C LEU A 151 2.51 27.37 6.59
N ARG A 152 1.88 27.76 5.48
CA ARG A 152 2.12 29.07 4.83
C ARG A 152 1.77 30.24 5.74
N SER A 153 0.76 30.09 6.62
CA SER A 153 0.37 31.15 7.57
C SER A 153 1.45 31.47 8.62
N ILE A 154 2.44 30.58 8.78
CA ILE A 154 3.59 30.73 9.68
C ILE A 154 4.92 30.75 8.92
N GLU A 155 4.90 31.12 7.63
CA GLU A 155 6.09 31.23 6.76
C GLU A 155 6.92 29.95 6.62
N ALA A 156 6.28 28.78 6.76
CA ALA A 156 6.92 27.47 6.62
C ALA A 156 6.33 26.66 5.45
N PRO A 157 6.28 27.19 4.21
CA PRO A 157 5.62 26.52 3.09
C PRO A 157 6.17 25.12 2.85
N LEU A 158 5.30 24.19 2.44
CA LEU A 158 5.75 22.85 2.07
C LEU A 158 6.61 22.91 0.81
N SER A 159 7.75 22.22 0.86
CA SER A 159 8.62 22.00 -0.31
C SER A 159 8.95 20.51 -0.40
N PRO A 160 8.03 19.69 -0.98
CA PRO A 160 8.23 18.26 -1.13
C PRO A 160 9.46 17.95 -1.97
N SER A 161 10.25 17.00 -1.48
CA SER A 161 11.49 16.52 -2.07
C SER A 161 11.39 16.02 -3.53
N ASN A 162 10.19 15.57 -3.91
CA ASN A 162 9.86 14.98 -5.20
C ASN A 162 9.17 15.96 -6.16
N ALA A 163 8.88 17.18 -5.72
CA ALA A 163 8.12 18.15 -6.53
C ALA A 163 8.89 18.55 -7.80
N GLU A 164 10.16 18.92 -7.66
CA GLU A 164 11.01 19.35 -8.77
C GLU A 164 11.29 18.20 -9.78
N PRO A 165 11.67 16.98 -9.34
CA PRO A 165 11.75 15.80 -10.22
C PRO A 165 10.46 15.53 -11.02
N ILE A 166 9.30 15.58 -10.37
CA ILE A 166 8.00 15.37 -11.04
C ILE A 166 7.71 16.50 -12.05
N GLN A 167 8.03 17.75 -11.71
CA GLN A 167 7.84 18.89 -12.60
C GLN A 167 8.78 18.86 -13.81
N ALA A 168 10.03 18.43 -13.63
CA ALA A 168 10.98 18.22 -14.73
C ALA A 168 10.45 17.16 -15.69
N LEU A 169 9.98 16.02 -15.16
CA LEU A 169 9.35 14.97 -15.95
C LEU A 169 8.08 15.46 -16.68
N ALA A 170 7.23 16.25 -16.01
CA ALA A 170 6.02 16.83 -16.62
C ALA A 170 6.32 17.79 -17.77
N ARG A 171 7.38 18.59 -17.65
CA ARG A 171 7.83 19.51 -18.70
C ARG A 171 8.31 18.76 -19.95
N GLN A 172 8.96 17.61 -19.78
CA GLN A 172 9.49 16.84 -20.91
C GLN A 172 8.47 15.85 -21.49
N TRP A 173 7.80 15.06 -20.63
CA TRP A 173 6.91 13.97 -21.01
C TRP A 173 5.61 13.93 -20.18
N PRO A 174 4.67 14.87 -20.40
CA PRO A 174 3.50 15.05 -19.54
C PRO A 174 2.63 13.79 -19.40
N TRP A 175 2.37 13.07 -20.49
CA TRP A 175 1.59 11.83 -20.45
C TRP A 175 2.28 10.72 -19.66
N LEU A 176 3.62 10.63 -19.77
CA LEU A 176 4.40 9.67 -19.00
C LEU A 176 4.38 10.03 -17.51
N THR A 177 4.42 11.32 -17.15
CA THR A 177 4.26 11.76 -15.76
C THR A 177 2.95 11.27 -15.17
N TRP A 178 1.84 11.41 -15.89
CA TRP A 178 0.54 10.90 -15.41
C TRP A 178 0.57 9.39 -15.18
N VAL A 179 1.13 8.60 -16.10
CA VAL A 179 1.27 7.15 -15.92
C VAL A 179 2.14 6.83 -14.70
N MET A 180 3.26 7.51 -14.54
CA MET A 180 4.20 7.25 -13.45
C MET A 180 3.65 7.67 -12.09
N VAL A 181 3.07 8.86 -11.97
CA VAL A 181 2.64 9.46 -10.70
C VAL A 181 1.25 8.97 -10.27
N VAL A 182 0.34 8.68 -11.20
CA VAL A 182 -1.03 8.26 -10.87
C VAL A 182 -1.19 6.73 -10.85
N ALA A 183 -0.38 5.99 -11.62
CA ALA A 183 -0.50 4.53 -11.69
C ALA A 183 0.73 3.80 -11.13
N VAL A 184 1.91 3.97 -11.74
CA VAL A 184 3.07 3.10 -11.44
C VAL A 184 3.58 3.29 -10.00
N GLY A 185 3.82 4.53 -9.59
CA GLY A 185 4.26 4.88 -8.23
C GLY A 185 3.27 4.40 -7.17
N PRO A 186 1.99 4.82 -7.24
CA PRO A 186 0.97 4.34 -6.31
C PRO A 186 0.84 2.81 -6.27
N PHE A 187 0.93 2.13 -7.41
CA PHE A 187 0.88 0.66 -7.43
C PHE A 187 2.07 0.05 -6.67
N ALA A 188 3.30 0.52 -6.95
CA ALA A 188 4.51 0.04 -6.32
C ALA A 188 4.49 0.28 -4.80
N GLU A 189 4.11 1.49 -4.39
CA GLU A 189 4.04 1.88 -2.98
C GLU A 189 2.97 1.08 -2.23
N GLU A 190 1.75 0.98 -2.76
CA GLU A 190 0.70 0.22 -2.08
C GLU A 190 1.01 -1.29 -2.06
N LEU A 191 1.71 -1.82 -3.05
CA LEU A 191 2.14 -3.21 -3.06
C LEU A 191 3.13 -3.47 -1.91
N LEU A 192 4.13 -2.60 -1.76
CA LEU A 192 5.10 -2.71 -0.69
C LEU A 192 4.47 -2.46 0.68
N PHE A 193 3.96 -1.25 0.90
CA PHE A 193 3.56 -0.81 2.23
C PHE A 193 2.29 -1.51 2.72
N ARG A 194 1.31 -1.76 1.84
CA ARG A 194 0.00 -2.27 2.28
C ARG A 194 -0.07 -3.77 2.13
N HIS A 195 0.30 -4.29 0.95
CA HIS A 195 0.18 -5.72 0.68
C HIS A 195 1.28 -6.57 1.32
N VAL A 196 2.50 -6.06 1.45
CA VAL A 196 3.62 -6.78 2.09
C VAL A 196 3.74 -6.41 3.57
N LEU A 197 3.99 -5.14 3.89
CA LEU A 197 4.33 -4.74 5.26
C LEU A 197 3.10 -4.71 6.19
N LEU A 198 2.08 -3.91 5.88
CA LEU A 198 0.90 -3.73 6.75
C LEU A 198 0.09 -5.02 6.88
N ARG A 199 -0.10 -5.76 5.78
CA ARG A 199 -0.84 -7.02 5.78
C ARG A 199 -0.31 -8.02 6.80
N ARG A 200 1.02 -8.09 7.00
CA ARG A 200 1.64 -8.97 8.00
C ARG A 200 1.14 -8.69 9.41
N PHE A 201 1.04 -7.41 9.78
CA PHE A 201 0.50 -7.01 11.07
C PHE A 201 -1.01 -7.24 11.17
N ALA A 202 -1.75 -6.92 10.09
CA ALA A 202 -3.19 -7.10 10.06
C ALA A 202 -3.59 -8.57 10.27
N LEU A 203 -2.92 -9.50 9.58
CA LEU A 203 -3.13 -10.94 9.74
C LEU A 203 -2.71 -11.46 11.12
N ALA A 204 -1.78 -10.78 11.79
CA ALA A 204 -1.37 -11.08 13.15
C ALA A 204 -2.27 -10.46 14.23
N GLY A 205 -3.38 -9.80 13.85
CA GLY A 205 -4.26 -9.10 14.80
C GLY A 205 -3.67 -7.81 15.38
N ARG A 206 -2.64 -7.24 14.74
CA ARG A 206 -1.90 -6.05 15.20
C ARG A 206 -1.97 -4.89 14.21
N ALA A 207 -3.11 -4.75 13.53
CA ALA A 207 -3.30 -3.79 12.44
C ALA A 207 -2.90 -2.35 12.79
N LEU A 208 -3.22 -1.87 14.00
CA LEU A 208 -2.86 -0.52 14.45
C LEU A 208 -1.34 -0.31 14.55
N ALA A 209 -0.62 -1.28 15.11
CA ALA A 209 0.85 -1.20 15.20
C ALA A 209 1.49 -1.20 13.81
N GLY A 210 0.98 -2.04 12.90
CA GLY A 210 1.40 -2.04 11.51
C GLY A 210 1.09 -0.73 10.81
N LEU A 211 -0.09 -0.14 11.04
CA LEU A 211 -0.51 1.12 10.44
C LEU A 211 0.45 2.25 10.83
N VAL A 212 0.74 2.39 12.12
CA VAL A 212 1.66 3.42 12.62
C VAL A 212 3.08 3.19 12.08
N ALA A 213 3.60 1.96 12.19
CA ALA A 213 4.96 1.65 11.75
C ALA A 213 5.16 1.85 10.25
N THR A 214 4.23 1.36 9.42
CA THR A 214 4.32 1.52 7.96
C THR A 214 4.13 2.96 7.50
N SER A 215 3.27 3.74 8.16
CA SER A 215 3.08 5.15 7.86
C SER A 215 4.31 5.99 8.25
N ALA A 216 4.96 5.66 9.36
CA ALA A 216 6.20 6.32 9.77
C ALA A 216 7.34 6.04 8.79
N ILE A 217 7.53 4.78 8.38
CA ILE A 217 8.53 4.44 7.35
C ILE A 217 8.20 5.10 6.02
N PHE A 218 6.92 5.10 5.61
CA PHE A 218 6.47 5.79 4.40
C PHE A 218 6.90 7.26 4.42
N ALA A 219 6.62 7.97 5.51
CA ALA A 219 7.00 9.37 5.66
C ALA A 219 8.52 9.59 5.63
N LEU A 220 9.27 8.77 6.38
CA LEU A 220 10.73 8.89 6.43
C LEU A 220 11.39 8.61 5.07
N LEU A 221 10.90 7.63 4.31
CA LEU A 221 11.47 7.28 3.01
C LEU A 221 11.22 8.33 1.92
N HIS A 222 10.12 9.08 2.01
CA HIS A 222 9.83 10.17 1.08
C HIS A 222 10.78 11.37 1.23
N GLU A 223 11.40 11.53 2.39
CA GLU A 223 12.30 12.66 2.70
C GLU A 223 13.72 12.19 3.08
N LEU A 224 14.04 10.91 2.85
CA LEU A 224 15.35 10.34 3.17
C LEU A 224 16.42 10.98 2.29
N GLY A 225 17.46 11.55 2.92
CA GLY A 225 18.60 12.14 2.21
C GLY A 225 18.42 13.60 1.78
N GLN A 226 17.30 14.26 2.11
CA GLN A 226 17.05 15.67 1.75
C GLN A 226 17.00 16.62 2.95
N THR A 227 17.94 16.45 3.89
CA THR A 227 18.15 17.36 5.04
C THR A 227 18.95 18.61 4.67
N GLY A 228 18.75 19.19 3.47
CA GLY A 228 19.37 20.47 3.10
C GLY A 228 18.94 21.61 4.03
N ASP A 229 19.20 22.87 3.65
CA ASP A 229 18.95 24.11 4.43
C ASP A 229 17.47 24.41 4.81
N ARG A 230 16.63 23.40 5.04
CA ARG A 230 15.28 23.54 5.58
C ARG A 230 15.31 23.68 7.09
N SER A 231 14.39 24.52 7.60
CA SER A 231 14.12 24.59 9.03
C SER A 231 13.53 23.26 9.54
N LEU A 232 13.75 22.96 10.82
CA LEU A 232 13.16 21.79 11.47
C LEU A 232 11.62 21.80 11.35
N GLY A 233 10.99 22.97 11.43
CA GLY A 233 9.54 23.12 11.27
C GLY A 233 9.06 22.71 9.87
N ALA A 234 9.75 23.16 8.82
CA ALA A 234 9.41 22.78 7.44
C ALA A 234 9.61 21.27 7.21
N TRP A 235 10.67 20.68 7.77
CA TRP A 235 10.93 19.24 7.68
C TRP A 235 9.87 18.41 8.43
N LEU A 236 9.48 18.80 9.65
CA LEU A 236 8.40 18.16 10.38
C LEU A 236 7.05 18.34 9.68
N GLY A 237 6.81 19.51 9.07
CA GLY A 237 5.64 19.79 8.27
C GLY A 237 5.48 18.78 7.12
N ILE A 238 6.53 18.59 6.31
CA ILE A 238 6.47 17.63 5.20
C ILE A 238 6.38 16.17 5.67
N LEU A 239 7.07 15.80 6.76
CA LEU A 239 6.90 14.47 7.35
C LEU A 239 5.46 14.23 7.81
N SER A 240 4.79 15.23 8.36
CA SER A 240 3.40 15.11 8.79
C SER A 240 2.46 14.84 7.62
N VAL A 241 2.71 15.44 6.45
CA VAL A 241 1.92 15.22 5.23
C VAL A 241 2.03 13.76 4.78
N TYR A 242 3.26 13.25 4.64
CA TYR A 242 3.43 11.87 4.23
C TYR A 242 2.97 10.88 5.31
N LEU A 243 3.05 11.23 6.59
CA LEU A 243 2.49 10.41 7.67
C LEU A 243 0.97 10.31 7.54
N VAL A 244 0.29 11.43 7.27
CA VAL A 244 -1.15 11.50 7.02
C VAL A 244 -1.54 10.69 5.78
N MET A 245 -0.81 10.82 4.67
CA MET A 245 -1.04 10.01 3.48
C MET A 245 -0.83 8.51 3.78
N GLY A 246 0.26 8.20 4.47
CA GLY A 246 0.62 6.88 4.97
C GLY A 246 -0.54 6.21 5.71
N MET A 247 -1.04 6.92 6.72
CA MET A 247 -2.16 6.50 7.56
C MET A 247 -3.46 6.41 6.76
N GLY A 248 -3.76 7.41 5.92
CA GLY A 248 -4.98 7.46 5.11
C GLY A 248 -5.13 6.25 4.19
N PHE A 249 -4.11 5.96 3.37
CA PHE A 249 -4.15 4.79 2.48
C PHE A 249 -4.12 3.47 3.26
N GLY A 250 -3.39 3.42 4.37
CA GLY A 250 -3.39 2.26 5.27
C GLY A 250 -4.77 1.99 5.90
N LEU A 251 -5.50 3.04 6.29
CA LEU A 251 -6.87 2.94 6.80
C LEU A 251 -7.84 2.46 5.72
N VAL A 252 -7.73 2.97 4.48
CA VAL A 252 -8.53 2.48 3.34
C VAL A 252 -8.26 0.98 3.13
N TYR A 253 -7.00 0.55 3.17
CA TYR A 253 -6.64 -0.85 3.04
C TYR A 253 -7.27 -1.73 4.14
N LEU A 254 -7.13 -1.34 5.41
CA LEU A 254 -7.67 -2.09 6.54
C LEU A 254 -9.20 -2.11 6.55
N ARG A 255 -9.83 -1.00 6.19
CA ARG A 255 -11.29 -0.85 6.19
C ARG A 255 -11.96 -1.64 5.08
N THR A 256 -11.31 -1.75 3.92
CA THR A 256 -11.84 -2.43 2.73
C THR A 256 -11.37 -3.87 2.60
N GLY A 257 -10.25 -4.24 3.23
CA GLY A 257 -9.60 -5.54 3.06
C GLY A 257 -9.08 -5.79 1.63
N ARG A 258 -8.90 -4.73 0.84
CA ARG A 258 -8.58 -4.80 -0.60
C ARG A 258 -7.36 -3.97 -0.95
N PHE A 259 -6.39 -4.62 -1.59
CA PHE A 259 -5.20 -3.96 -2.13
C PHE A 259 -5.56 -2.88 -3.17
N TRP A 260 -6.38 -3.23 -4.16
CA TRP A 260 -6.73 -2.29 -5.23
C TRP A 260 -7.43 -1.03 -4.70
N ALA A 261 -8.12 -1.11 -3.55
CA ALA A 261 -8.83 0.01 -2.97
C ALA A 261 -7.86 1.07 -2.41
N ALA A 262 -6.76 0.64 -1.78
CA ALA A 262 -5.70 1.55 -1.36
C ALA A 262 -4.97 2.16 -2.56
N PHE A 263 -4.66 1.34 -3.58
CA PHE A 263 -4.12 1.80 -4.86
C PHE A 263 -5.01 2.86 -5.51
N ALA A 264 -6.32 2.61 -5.61
CA ALA A 264 -7.25 3.56 -6.21
C ALA A 264 -7.38 4.86 -5.39
N ALA A 265 -7.30 4.80 -4.06
CA ALA A 265 -7.30 6.00 -3.22
C ALA A 265 -6.04 6.83 -3.43
N HIS A 266 -4.87 6.18 -3.50
CA HIS A 266 -3.60 6.83 -3.78
C HIS A 266 -3.59 7.45 -5.18
N ALA A 267 -4.00 6.69 -6.20
CA ALA A 267 -4.16 7.19 -7.56
C ALA A 267 -5.10 8.41 -7.62
N ALA A 268 -6.25 8.38 -6.93
CA ALA A 268 -7.17 9.51 -6.86
C ALA A 268 -6.57 10.74 -6.17
N CYS A 269 -5.79 10.53 -5.11
CA CYS A 269 -5.05 11.60 -4.43
C CYS A 269 -4.07 12.28 -5.39
N ASN A 270 -3.22 11.48 -6.06
CA ASN A 270 -2.20 11.99 -6.97
C ASN A 270 -2.81 12.62 -8.23
N ALA A 271 -3.88 12.04 -8.78
CA ALA A 271 -4.61 12.62 -9.91
C ALA A 271 -5.21 13.99 -9.55
N THR A 272 -5.72 14.13 -8.31
CA THR A 272 -6.22 15.41 -7.81
C THR A 272 -5.09 16.42 -7.68
N ALA A 273 -3.95 16.04 -7.10
CA ALA A 273 -2.76 16.89 -7.01
C ALA A 273 -2.27 17.35 -8.39
N MET A 274 -2.12 16.42 -9.34
CA MET A 274 -1.69 16.71 -10.71
C MET A 274 -2.66 17.61 -11.45
N SER A 275 -3.97 17.39 -11.29
CA SER A 275 -4.99 18.24 -11.90
C SER A 275 -4.90 19.67 -11.36
N LEU A 276 -4.81 19.84 -10.04
CA LEU A 276 -4.69 21.15 -9.41
C LEU A 276 -3.42 21.88 -9.86
N ALA A 277 -2.29 21.18 -9.93
CA ALA A 277 -1.04 21.73 -10.43
C ALA A 277 -1.19 22.23 -11.89
N ALA A 278 -1.79 21.44 -12.77
CA ALA A 278 -1.98 21.77 -14.18
C ALA A 278 -2.93 22.96 -14.43
N PHE A 279 -3.86 23.25 -13.51
CA PHE A 279 -4.78 24.41 -13.62
C PHE A 279 -4.32 25.63 -12.80
N SER A 280 -3.21 25.53 -12.07
CA SER A 280 -2.65 26.61 -11.25
C SER A 280 -1.55 27.43 -11.93
N THR A 281 -1.20 27.06 -13.17
CA THR A 281 -0.25 27.73 -14.07
C THR A 281 -0.96 28.53 -15.13
#